data_AF-A0A7V4JRH3-F1
#
_entry.id   AF-A0A7V4JRH3-F1
#
_cell.length_a   1.000
_cell.length_b   1.000
_cell.length_c   1.000
_cell.angle_alpha   90.00
_cell.angle_beta   90.00
_cell.angle_gamma   90.00
#
_symmetry.space_group_name_H-M   'P 1'
#
loop_
_entity.id
_entity.type
_entity.pdbx_description
1 polymer ?
#
loop_
_entity_poly.entity_id
_entity_poly.type
_entity_poly.pdbx_seq_one_letter_code
_entity_poly.pdbx_strand_id
1 'polypeptide(L)'
;MFSLIKNLTKNKYLLVILSIISIFTGIVYLLYFTDLFVLKEIKVLNNKKVTEKEIIELTGLKGGERLFSIPIRKIKEKILLNSKIEEVVIVRHLPYALEIKIKEKEPLAIITQDNRGYLIDKKGVIIEPILPEDYQFYPVVEIKNEEFKEKFLNFLVWLKNQKNYLPVYENLAIVILEEDKLIFVTKNDIKIYFPLFSEKDWTYFYKNLDKIIAYLYEKELIEKVELIRFDYPLGSALIKFRG
;
A
#
# COMPACT_ATOMS: atom_id res chain seq x y z
N MET A 1 12.09 -14.82 -64.97
CA MET A 1 11.72 -13.58 -64.23
C MET A 1 10.55 -12.83 -64.88
N PHE A 2 10.55 -12.62 -66.20
CA PHE A 2 9.46 -11.92 -66.92
C PHE A 2 8.09 -12.63 -66.95
N SER A 3 8.02 -13.98 -66.88
CA SER A 3 6.74 -14.71 -66.91
C SER A 3 5.95 -14.65 -65.59
N LEU A 4 6.64 -14.57 -64.45
CA LEU A 4 6.03 -14.41 -63.12
C LEU A 4 5.33 -13.06 -62.96
N ILE A 5 5.95 -11.98 -63.47
CA ILE A 5 5.40 -10.62 -63.44
C ILE A 5 4.10 -10.53 -64.25
N LYS A 6 4.02 -11.25 -65.38
CA LYS A 6 2.85 -11.26 -66.27
C LYS A 6 1.61 -11.93 -65.66
N ASN A 7 1.81 -12.90 -64.76
CA ASN A 7 0.72 -13.54 -64.00
C ASN A 7 0.27 -12.73 -62.78
N LEU A 8 1.18 -11.99 -62.14
CA LEU A 8 0.84 -11.05 -61.05
C LEU A 8 -0.11 -9.94 -61.52
N THR A 9 0.08 -9.43 -62.75
CA THR A 9 -0.79 -8.38 -63.34
C THR A 9 -2.15 -8.89 -63.82
N LYS A 10 -2.33 -10.21 -63.95
CA LYS A 10 -3.59 -10.82 -64.45
C LYS A 10 -4.65 -10.94 -63.35
N ASN A 11 -4.22 -11.01 -62.09
CA ASN A 11 -5.10 -11.21 -60.95
C ASN A 11 -5.37 -9.86 -60.24
N LYS A 12 -6.44 -9.17 -60.66
CA LYS A 12 -6.80 -7.81 -60.19
C LYS A 12 -6.87 -7.70 -58.66
N TYR A 13 -7.29 -8.76 -57.97
CA TYR A 13 -7.35 -8.81 -56.51
C TYR A 13 -5.96 -8.70 -55.86
N LEU A 14 -4.94 -9.31 -56.47
CA LEU A 14 -3.57 -9.26 -55.95
C LEU A 14 -2.97 -7.85 -56.06
N LEU A 15 -3.25 -7.14 -57.16
CA LEU A 15 -2.82 -5.74 -57.33
C LEU A 15 -3.50 -4.81 -56.31
N VAL A 16 -4.78 -5.03 -56.02
CA VAL A 16 -5.53 -4.28 -55.00
C VAL A 16 -4.97 -4.56 -53.60
N ILE A 17 -4.65 -5.81 -53.28
CA ILE A 17 -4.03 -6.16 -51.98
C ILE A 17 -2.66 -5.50 -51.84
N LEU A 18 -1.82 -5.53 -52.89
CA LEU A 18 -0.49 -4.91 -52.87
C LEU A 18 -0.56 -3.39 -52.72
N SER A 19 -1.52 -2.72 -53.38
CA SER A 19 -1.70 -1.27 -53.22
C SER A 19 -2.20 -0.90 -51.83
N ILE A 20 -3.12 -1.68 -51.25
CA ILE A 20 -3.56 -1.50 -49.85
C ILE A 20 -2.38 -1.66 -48.89
N ILE A 21 -1.56 -2.70 -49.05
CA ILE A 21 -0.37 -2.92 -48.21
C ILE A 21 0.60 -1.76 -48.36
N SER A 22 0.85 -1.28 -49.58
CA SER A 22 1.77 -0.15 -49.83
C SER A 22 1.28 1.17 -49.23
N ILE A 23 -0.03 1.42 -49.27
CA ILE A 23 -0.63 2.60 -48.65
C ILE A 23 -0.53 2.47 -47.12
N PHE A 24 -0.85 1.29 -46.57
CA PHE A 24 -0.78 1.03 -45.15
C PHE A 24 0.65 1.19 -44.61
N THR A 25 1.66 0.62 -45.29
CA THR A 25 3.07 0.80 -44.90
C THR A 25 3.52 2.25 -45.05
N GLY A 26 3.09 2.96 -46.09
CA GLY A 26 3.34 4.39 -46.26
C GLY A 26 2.77 5.24 -45.12
N ILE A 27 1.55 4.94 -44.67
CA ILE A 27 0.92 5.59 -43.51
C ILE A 27 1.72 5.27 -42.24
N VAL A 28 2.02 4.01 -41.96
CA VAL A 28 2.81 3.61 -40.78
C VAL A 28 4.18 4.30 -40.78
N TYR A 29 4.84 4.39 -41.94
CA TYR A 29 6.11 5.10 -42.09
C TYR A 29 5.97 6.59 -41.77
N LEU A 30 4.97 7.27 -42.34
CA LEU A 30 4.71 8.68 -42.03
C LEU A 30 4.38 8.91 -40.55
N LEU A 31 3.56 8.06 -39.94
CA LEU A 31 3.24 8.16 -38.51
C LEU A 31 4.47 7.89 -37.63
N TYR A 32 5.43 7.10 -38.09
CA TYR A 32 6.66 6.81 -37.35
C TYR A 32 7.71 7.92 -37.47
N PHE A 33 7.76 8.64 -38.60
CA PHE A 33 8.73 9.71 -38.86
C PHE A 33 8.24 11.12 -38.51
N THR A 34 6.97 11.28 -38.16
CA THR A 34 6.41 12.57 -37.74
C THR A 34 6.39 12.71 -36.22
N ASP A 35 6.50 13.95 -35.74
CA ASP A 35 6.46 14.28 -34.31
C ASP A 35 5.04 14.23 -33.70
N LEU A 36 4.11 13.55 -34.38
CA LEU A 36 2.73 13.38 -33.92
C LEU A 36 2.68 12.55 -32.64
N PHE A 37 3.48 11.47 -32.57
CA PHE A 37 3.50 10.53 -31.45
C PHE A 37 4.64 10.74 -30.46
N VAL A 38 5.04 12.00 -30.30
CA VAL A 38 6.11 12.40 -29.39
C VAL A 38 5.53 12.77 -28.04
N LEU A 39 6.19 12.33 -26.97
CA LEU A 39 5.84 12.67 -25.60
C LEU A 39 6.00 14.17 -25.36
N LYS A 40 4.88 14.84 -25.08
CA LYS A 40 4.80 16.26 -24.73
C LYS A 40 4.35 16.49 -23.30
N GLU A 41 3.62 15.53 -22.73
CA GLU A 41 2.99 15.69 -21.43
C GLU A 41 3.05 14.38 -20.64
N ILE A 42 3.44 14.48 -19.36
CA ILE A 42 3.30 13.40 -18.38
C ILE A 42 2.34 13.91 -17.31
N LYS A 43 1.25 13.19 -17.07
CA LYS A 43 0.30 13.46 -16.00
C LYS A 43 0.47 12.43 -14.90
N VAL A 44 0.70 12.89 -13.67
CA VAL A 44 0.71 12.01 -12.50
C VAL A 44 -0.59 12.15 -11.73
N LEU A 45 -1.20 11.03 -11.36
CA LEU A 45 -2.48 10.97 -10.66
C LEU A 45 -2.38 10.15 -9.36
N ASN A 46 -3.26 10.50 -8.41
CA ASN A 46 -3.41 9.87 -7.09
C ASN A 46 -2.17 9.96 -6.17
N ASN A 47 -1.24 10.85 -6.48
CA ASN A 47 -0.11 11.16 -5.61
C ASN A 47 -0.57 12.10 -4.49
N LYS A 48 -0.15 11.82 -3.25
CA LYS A 48 -0.49 12.58 -2.05
C LYS A 48 0.77 12.99 -1.30
N LYS A 49 1.60 12.02 -0.90
CA LYS A 49 2.89 12.26 -0.23
C LYS A 49 4.05 12.31 -1.23
N VAL A 50 4.04 11.45 -2.26
CA VAL A 50 5.08 11.44 -3.29
C VAL A 50 4.77 12.56 -4.28
N THR A 51 5.77 13.38 -4.60
CA THR A 51 5.54 14.51 -5.50
C THR A 51 5.45 14.07 -6.95
N GLU A 52 4.67 14.79 -7.77
CA GLU A 52 4.62 14.55 -9.22
C GLU A 52 6.03 14.61 -9.84
N LYS A 53 6.83 15.60 -9.42
CA LYS A 53 8.22 15.77 -9.87
C LYS A 53 9.06 14.53 -9.59
N GLU A 54 9.02 13.99 -8.37
CA GLU A 54 9.75 12.78 -7.99
C GLU A 54 9.35 11.58 -8.85
N ILE A 55 8.06 11.42 -9.13
CA ILE A 55 7.55 10.34 -9.99
C ILE A 55 8.03 10.50 -11.43
N ILE A 56 8.01 11.72 -11.97
CA ILE A 56 8.53 12.02 -13.31
C ILE A 56 10.04 11.74 -13.37
N GLU A 57 10.82 12.14 -12.36
CA GLU A 57 12.26 11.87 -12.28
C GLU A 57 12.56 10.36 -12.28
N LEU A 58 11.77 9.56 -11.57
CA LEU A 58 11.89 8.08 -11.57
C LEU A 58 11.67 7.45 -12.95
N THR A 59 10.92 8.11 -13.84
CA THR A 59 10.75 7.62 -15.22
C THR A 59 12.05 7.69 -16.02
N GLY A 60 12.89 8.69 -15.74
CA GLY A 60 14.06 9.04 -16.55
C GLY A 60 13.74 9.55 -17.95
N LEU A 61 12.48 9.92 -18.22
CA LEU A 61 12.05 10.54 -19.47
C LEU A 61 12.42 12.03 -19.46
N LYS A 62 12.86 12.54 -20.61
CA LYS A 62 13.27 13.94 -20.79
C LYS A 62 12.27 14.74 -21.63
N GLY A 63 11.28 14.08 -22.22
CA GLY A 63 10.40 14.67 -23.22
C GLY A 63 11.05 14.59 -24.61
N GLY A 64 10.22 14.48 -25.65
CA GLY A 64 10.69 14.27 -27.02
C GLY A 64 10.82 12.80 -27.43
N GLU A 65 10.69 11.84 -26.51
CA GLU A 65 10.69 10.43 -26.86
C GLU A 65 9.42 10.04 -27.63
N ARG A 66 9.55 9.08 -28.56
CA ARG A 66 8.37 8.51 -29.25
C ARG A 66 7.57 7.65 -28.29
N LEU A 67 6.29 7.93 -28.12
CA LEU A 67 5.41 7.22 -27.16
C LEU A 67 5.48 5.70 -27.30
N PHE A 68 5.48 5.18 -28.53
CA PHE A 68 5.55 3.73 -28.78
C PHE A 68 6.86 3.10 -28.36
N SER A 69 7.96 3.87 -28.35
CA SER A 69 9.29 3.39 -27.99
C SER A 69 9.54 3.39 -26.47
N ILE A 70 8.71 4.10 -25.70
CA ILE A 70 8.84 4.21 -24.25
C ILE A 70 8.72 2.82 -23.59
N PRO A 71 9.71 2.37 -22.80
CA PRO A 71 9.69 1.05 -22.19
C PRO A 71 8.86 1.04 -20.90
N ILE A 72 7.52 1.03 -21.04
CA ILE A 72 6.56 1.13 -19.92
C ILE A 72 6.86 0.15 -18.78
N ARG A 73 7.19 -1.10 -19.10
CA ARG A 73 7.50 -2.12 -18.10
C ARG A 73 8.70 -1.73 -17.24
N LYS A 74 9.78 -1.26 -17.85
CA LYS A 74 11.00 -0.83 -17.14
C LYS A 74 10.74 0.41 -16.29
N ILE A 75 9.95 1.35 -16.80
CA ILE A 75 9.56 2.55 -16.04
C ILE A 75 8.71 2.16 -14.83
N LYS A 76 7.74 1.27 -15.01
CA LYS A 76 6.93 0.74 -13.91
C LYS A 76 7.81 0.09 -12.85
N GLU A 77 8.75 -0.76 -13.25
CA GLU A 77 9.71 -1.40 -12.33
C GLU A 77 10.55 -0.38 -11.56
N LYS A 78 11.05 0.69 -12.23
CA LYS A 78 11.79 1.77 -11.58
C LYS A 78 10.95 2.54 -10.56
N ILE A 79 9.71 2.91 -10.90
CA ILE A 79 8.84 3.64 -9.98
C ILE A 79 8.53 2.79 -8.74
N LEU A 80 8.30 1.48 -8.93
CA LEU A 80 8.05 0.54 -7.83
C LEU A 80 9.27 0.29 -6.91
N LEU A 81 10.47 0.77 -7.26
CA LEU A 81 11.61 0.78 -6.33
C LEU A 81 11.44 1.82 -5.21
N ASN A 82 10.57 2.82 -5.40
CA ASN A 82 10.22 3.74 -4.34
C ASN A 82 9.35 3.01 -3.30
N SER A 83 9.86 2.86 -2.08
CA SER A 83 9.21 2.14 -0.98
C SER A 83 7.85 2.71 -0.58
N LYS A 84 7.55 3.96 -0.95
CA LYS A 84 6.27 4.62 -0.68
C LYS A 84 5.16 4.22 -1.66
N ILE A 85 5.46 3.50 -2.73
CA ILE A 85 4.51 3.17 -3.80
C ILE A 85 4.11 1.69 -3.71
N GLU A 86 2.81 1.41 -3.60
CA GLU A 86 2.23 0.06 -3.60
C GLU A 86 2.00 -0.43 -5.03
N GLU A 87 1.43 0.42 -5.89
CA GLU A 87 1.03 0.05 -7.25
C GLU A 87 1.25 1.20 -8.23
N VAL A 88 1.53 0.84 -9.49
CA VAL A 88 1.72 1.79 -10.60
C VAL A 88 1.01 1.27 -11.83
N VAL A 89 0.21 2.14 -12.46
CA VAL A 89 -0.44 1.92 -13.74
C VAL A 89 -0.01 3.04 -14.68
N ILE A 90 0.51 2.67 -15.85
CA ILE A 90 0.96 3.63 -16.85
C ILE A 90 0.15 3.42 -18.12
N VAL A 91 -0.51 4.47 -18.58
CA VAL A 91 -1.38 4.48 -19.77
C VAL A 91 -0.83 5.48 -20.77
N ARG A 92 -0.76 5.08 -22.04
CA ARG A 92 -0.45 6.02 -23.13
C ARG A 92 -1.73 6.68 -23.58
N HIS A 93 -1.74 8.00 -23.54
CA HIS A 93 -2.80 8.81 -24.14
C HIS A 93 -2.29 9.35 -25.47
N LEU A 94 -2.68 8.67 -26.53
CA LEU A 94 -2.34 9.09 -27.88
C LEU A 94 -3.00 10.45 -28.19
N PRO A 95 -2.33 11.33 -28.97
CA PRO A 95 -1.06 11.05 -29.62
C PRO A 95 0.18 11.49 -28.82
N TYR A 96 0.10 12.24 -27.72
CA TYR A 96 1.29 12.90 -27.15
C TYR A 96 1.50 12.79 -25.62
N ALA A 97 0.67 12.06 -24.89
CA ALA A 97 0.68 12.08 -23.43
C ALA A 97 0.91 10.70 -22.79
N LEU A 98 1.49 10.73 -21.58
CA LEU A 98 1.62 9.58 -20.69
C LEU A 98 0.90 9.88 -19.38
N GLU A 99 0.03 8.98 -18.95
CA GLU A 99 -0.65 9.07 -17.65
C GLU A 99 -0.06 8.02 -16.72
N ILE A 100 0.39 8.44 -15.54
CA ILE A 100 0.95 7.59 -14.49
C ILE A 100 0.03 7.69 -13.28
N LYS A 101 -0.71 6.62 -13.00
CA LYS A 101 -1.50 6.47 -11.78
C LYS A 101 -0.68 5.70 -10.77
N ILE A 102 -0.53 6.26 -9.58
CA ILE A 102 0.12 5.57 -8.47
C ILE A 102 -0.89 5.26 -7.36
N LYS A 103 -0.54 4.27 -6.55
CA LYS A 103 -1.18 4.02 -5.26
C LYS A 103 -0.09 4.04 -4.22
N GLU A 104 -0.14 5.00 -3.32
CA GLU A 104 0.82 5.11 -2.22
C GLU A 104 0.51 4.07 -1.14
N LYS A 105 1.55 3.59 -0.47
CA LYS A 105 1.40 2.71 0.69
C LYS A 105 0.82 3.49 1.86
N GLU A 106 -0.14 2.88 2.54
CA GLU A 106 -0.66 3.42 3.79
C GLU A 106 0.10 2.83 4.99
N PRO A 107 0.68 3.68 5.86
CA PRO A 107 1.31 3.22 7.08
C PRO A 107 0.29 2.53 7.99
N LEU A 108 0.68 1.38 8.53
CA LEU A 108 -0.07 0.66 9.55
C LEU A 108 0.50 1.00 10.92
N ALA A 109 1.77 0.68 11.16
CA ALA A 109 2.40 0.79 12.48
C ALA A 109 3.86 1.28 12.37
N ILE A 110 4.51 1.44 13.51
CA ILE A 110 5.94 1.75 13.63
C ILE A 110 6.68 0.48 14.05
N ILE A 111 7.76 0.13 13.37
CA ILE A 111 8.70 -0.91 13.84
C ILE A 111 10.03 -0.26 14.21
N THR A 112 10.70 -0.81 15.22
CA THR A 112 12.06 -0.40 15.57
C THR A 112 13.07 -1.40 15.00
N GLN A 113 14.00 -0.93 14.18
CA GLN A 113 15.10 -1.70 13.63
C GLN A 113 16.40 -0.90 13.76
N ASP A 114 17.46 -1.54 14.27
CA ASP A 114 18.77 -0.90 14.50
C ASP A 114 18.67 0.43 15.26
N ASN A 115 17.87 0.45 16.34
CA ASN A 115 17.57 1.63 17.17
C ASN A 115 16.94 2.80 16.40
N ARG A 116 16.31 2.55 15.24
CA ARG A 116 15.58 3.55 14.45
C ARG A 116 14.16 3.09 14.16
N GLY A 117 13.22 4.02 14.19
CA GLY A 117 11.82 3.77 13.88
C GLY A 117 11.51 3.88 12.39
N TYR A 118 10.69 2.98 11.89
CA TYR A 118 10.21 2.97 10.50
C TYR A 118 8.70 2.73 10.45
N LEU A 119 8.01 3.44 9.55
CA LEU A 119 6.63 3.13 9.20
C LEU A 119 6.61 1.84 8.38
N ILE A 120 5.70 0.93 8.72
CA ILE A 120 5.45 -0.32 7.97
C ILE A 120 4.05 -0.34 7.38
N ASP A 121 3.87 -1.02 6.25
CA ASP A 121 2.55 -1.26 5.65
C ASP A 121 1.83 -2.46 6.30
N LYS A 122 0.62 -2.76 5.79
CA LYS A 122 -0.20 -3.91 6.22
C LYS A 122 0.47 -5.29 6.05
N LYS A 123 1.54 -5.39 5.26
CA LYS A 123 2.33 -6.61 5.06
C LYS A 123 3.59 -6.62 5.92
N GLY A 124 3.80 -5.61 6.75
CA GLY A 124 5.00 -5.45 7.57
C GLY A 124 6.22 -4.98 6.78
N VAL A 125 6.04 -4.43 5.58
CA VAL A 125 7.16 -3.92 4.76
C VAL A 125 7.41 -2.46 5.10
N ILE A 126 8.69 -2.11 5.30
CA ILE A 126 9.13 -0.74 5.59
C ILE A 126 8.77 0.21 4.43
N ILE A 127 8.21 1.37 4.79
CA ILE A 127 7.81 2.45 3.89
C ILE A 127 8.86 3.57 3.94
N GLU A 128 9.04 4.17 5.11
CA GLU A 128 9.93 5.31 5.34
C GLU A 128 10.31 5.43 6.83
N PRO A 129 11.41 6.14 7.17
CA PRO A 129 11.70 6.48 8.57
C PRO A 129 10.56 7.29 9.19
N ILE A 130 10.36 7.12 10.50
CA ILE A 130 9.33 7.89 11.22
C ILE A 130 9.73 9.35 11.44
N LEU A 131 8.71 10.20 11.60
CA LEU A 131 8.80 11.54 12.18
C LEU A 131 8.26 11.53 13.62
N PRO A 132 8.64 12.49 14.48
CA PRO A 132 8.12 12.56 15.85
C PRO A 132 6.58 12.59 15.95
N GLU A 133 5.90 13.17 14.97
CA GLU A 133 4.45 13.27 14.94
C GLU A 133 3.78 11.92 14.67
N ASP A 134 4.47 10.95 14.07
CA ASP A 134 3.91 9.64 13.73
C ASP A 134 3.49 8.83 14.96
N TYR A 135 4.14 9.04 16.11
CA TYR A 135 3.74 8.45 17.39
C TYR A 135 2.32 8.86 17.84
N GLN A 136 1.78 9.94 17.28
CA GLN A 136 0.39 10.34 17.54
C GLN A 136 -0.61 9.45 16.80
N PHE A 137 -0.24 8.88 15.65
CA PHE A 137 -1.15 8.18 14.76
C PHE A 137 -0.93 6.67 14.71
N TYR A 138 0.27 6.20 15.06
CA TYR A 138 0.67 4.81 14.88
C TYR A 138 1.33 4.24 16.14
N PRO A 139 0.93 3.04 16.60
CA PRO A 139 1.62 2.35 17.68
C PRO A 139 2.96 1.79 17.22
N VAL A 140 3.89 1.66 18.16
CA VAL A 140 5.09 0.84 18.00
C VAL A 140 4.71 -0.63 18.12
N VAL A 141 5.17 -1.46 17.18
CA VAL A 141 4.92 -2.91 17.20
C VAL A 141 6.21 -3.69 17.43
N GLU A 142 6.09 -4.70 18.27
CA GLU A 142 7.13 -5.71 18.50
C GLU A 142 6.55 -7.08 18.19
N ILE A 143 7.19 -7.83 17.29
CA ILE A 143 6.70 -9.11 16.80
C ILE A 143 7.75 -10.17 17.13
N LYS A 144 7.45 -11.04 18.09
CA LYS A 144 8.33 -12.15 18.49
C LYS A 144 7.84 -13.48 17.91
N ASN A 145 6.53 -13.67 17.86
CA ASN A 145 5.92 -14.86 17.28
C ASN A 145 5.67 -14.69 15.76
N GLU A 146 6.52 -15.27 14.91
CA GLU A 146 6.38 -15.19 13.43
C GLU A 146 5.17 -16.00 12.90
N GLU A 147 4.74 -17.07 13.58
CA GLU A 147 3.57 -17.87 13.17
C GLU A 147 2.29 -17.02 13.18
N PHE A 148 2.13 -16.16 14.20
CA PHE A 148 0.94 -15.32 14.37
C PHE A 148 1.05 -13.94 13.69
N LYS A 149 2.17 -13.64 13.03
CA LYS A 149 2.46 -12.32 12.44
C LYS A 149 1.42 -11.85 11.44
N GLU A 150 1.03 -12.69 10.47
CA GLU A 150 0.03 -12.30 9.47
C GLU A 150 -1.34 -12.03 10.12
N LYS A 151 -1.74 -12.89 11.06
CA LYS A 151 -2.98 -12.69 11.84
C LYS A 151 -2.92 -11.39 12.63
N PHE A 152 -1.78 -11.09 13.24
CA PHE A 152 -1.53 -9.87 14.02
C PHE A 152 -1.62 -8.61 13.16
N LEU A 153 -0.95 -8.57 12.02
CA LEU A 153 -1.04 -7.43 11.11
C LEU A 153 -2.47 -7.21 10.59
N ASN A 154 -3.18 -8.29 10.24
CA ASN A 154 -4.59 -8.21 9.84
C ASN A 154 -5.49 -7.69 10.98
N PHE A 155 -5.20 -8.06 12.22
CA PHE A 155 -5.91 -7.54 13.38
C PHE A 155 -5.65 -6.04 13.60
N LEU A 156 -4.40 -5.57 13.44
CA LEU A 156 -4.11 -4.13 13.47
C LEU A 156 -4.82 -3.36 12.35
N VAL A 157 -4.89 -3.92 11.14
CA VAL A 157 -5.67 -3.32 10.04
C VAL A 157 -7.15 -3.21 10.42
N TRP A 158 -7.69 -4.27 11.02
CA TRP A 158 -9.06 -4.25 11.52
C TRP A 158 -9.23 -3.14 12.57
N LEU A 159 -8.35 -3.05 13.57
CA LEU A 159 -8.41 -2.02 14.61
C LEU A 159 -8.36 -0.60 14.04
N LYS A 160 -7.41 -0.32 13.14
CA LYS A 160 -7.27 1.00 12.50
C LYS A 160 -8.53 1.43 11.75
N ASN A 161 -9.28 0.48 11.20
CA ASN A 161 -10.53 0.74 10.48
C ASN A 161 -11.76 0.85 11.39
N GLN A 162 -11.69 0.37 12.64
CA GLN A 162 -12.80 0.37 13.59
C GLN A 162 -12.67 1.49 14.61
N LYS A 163 -13.23 2.66 14.30
CA LYS A 163 -13.15 3.86 15.15
C LYS A 163 -14.13 3.89 16.33
N ASN A 164 -15.03 2.91 16.42
CA ASN A 164 -16.12 2.92 17.41
C ASN A 164 -15.81 2.10 18.67
N TYR A 165 -14.66 1.43 18.73
CA TYR A 165 -14.26 0.62 19.88
C TYR A 165 -13.21 1.33 20.72
N LEU A 166 -13.28 1.14 22.04
CA LEU A 166 -12.29 1.60 22.99
C LEU A 166 -11.30 0.49 23.39
N PRO A 167 -10.00 0.82 23.55
CA PRO A 167 -9.39 2.09 23.17
C PRO A 167 -9.40 2.27 21.64
N VAL A 168 -9.38 3.50 21.14
CA VAL A 168 -9.21 3.72 19.69
C VAL A 168 -7.78 3.36 19.27
N TYR A 169 -7.58 3.06 17.99
CA TYR A 169 -6.27 2.66 17.44
C TYR A 169 -5.16 3.67 17.78
N GLU A 170 -5.45 4.96 17.63
CA GLU A 170 -4.52 6.06 17.87
C GLU A 170 -4.18 6.22 19.37
N ASN A 171 -4.90 5.57 20.28
CA ASN A 171 -4.58 5.55 21.70
C ASN A 171 -3.60 4.43 22.09
N LEU A 172 -3.28 3.53 21.17
CA LEU A 172 -2.27 2.49 21.37
C LEU A 172 -0.88 3.11 21.23
N ALA A 173 -0.04 2.95 22.24
CA ALA A 173 1.35 3.38 22.23
C ALA A 173 2.28 2.27 21.75
N ILE A 174 2.15 1.08 22.36
CA ILE A 174 2.97 -0.09 22.03
C ILE A 174 2.07 -1.32 21.94
N VAL A 175 2.31 -2.17 20.94
CA VAL A 175 1.64 -3.44 20.77
C VAL A 175 2.67 -4.55 20.56
N ILE A 176 2.68 -5.51 21.48
CA ILE A 176 3.71 -6.56 21.53
C ILE A 176 3.04 -7.90 21.31
N LEU A 177 3.42 -8.58 20.22
CA LEU A 177 3.09 -9.98 19.97
C LEU A 177 4.19 -10.85 20.58
N GLU A 178 3.97 -11.30 21.82
CA GLU A 178 4.84 -12.25 22.52
C GLU A 178 4.59 -13.68 22.02
N GLU A 179 5.38 -14.64 22.51
CA GLU A 179 5.24 -16.06 22.18
C GLU A 179 3.92 -16.67 22.67
N ASP A 180 3.35 -16.17 23.76
CA ASP A 180 2.19 -16.78 24.45
C ASP A 180 0.98 -15.84 24.57
N LYS A 181 1.15 -14.54 24.31
CA LYS A 181 0.12 -13.52 24.49
C LYS A 181 0.32 -12.31 23.58
N LEU A 182 -0.73 -11.52 23.49
CA LEU A 182 -0.70 -10.22 22.84
C LEU A 182 -0.88 -9.13 23.90
N ILE A 183 0.01 -8.14 23.91
CA ILE A 183 0.04 -7.07 24.91
C ILE A 183 -0.19 -5.74 24.22
N PHE A 184 -1.19 -5.00 24.67
CA PHE A 184 -1.42 -3.62 24.26
C PHE A 184 -1.04 -2.70 25.42
N VAL A 185 -0.32 -1.63 25.12
CA VAL A 185 0.00 -0.54 26.05
C VAL A 185 -0.60 0.73 25.47
N THR A 186 -1.50 1.36 26.22
CA THR A 186 -2.11 2.63 25.79
C THR A 186 -1.19 3.82 26.09
N LYS A 187 -1.48 4.97 25.50
CA LYS A 187 -0.76 6.23 25.80
C LYS A 187 -0.90 6.71 27.25
N ASN A 188 -1.89 6.19 27.99
CA ASN A 188 -2.09 6.47 29.41
C ASN A 188 -1.51 5.35 30.31
N ASP A 189 -0.61 4.53 29.77
CA ASP A 189 0.09 3.44 30.46
C ASP A 189 -0.84 2.32 31.00
N ILE A 190 -2.01 2.12 30.38
CA ILE A 190 -2.86 0.97 30.68
C ILE A 190 -2.35 -0.22 29.89
N LYS A 191 -2.02 -1.31 30.58
CA LYS A 191 -1.63 -2.59 29.95
C LYS A 191 -2.86 -3.46 29.73
N ILE A 192 -3.00 -4.07 28.56
CA ILE A 192 -4.10 -4.97 28.24
C ILE A 192 -3.52 -6.26 27.66
N TYR A 193 -3.82 -7.40 28.29
CA TYR A 193 -3.32 -8.71 27.86
C TYR A 193 -4.43 -9.52 27.21
N PHE A 194 -4.16 -10.02 26.02
CA PHE A 194 -5.02 -10.92 25.26
C PHE A 194 -4.37 -12.29 25.14
N PRO A 195 -5.13 -13.38 25.26
CA PRO A 195 -4.60 -14.72 25.02
C PRO A 195 -4.23 -14.89 23.54
N LEU A 196 -3.07 -15.49 23.27
CA LEU A 196 -2.67 -15.82 21.90
C LEU A 196 -3.42 -17.07 21.40
N PHE A 197 -3.46 -18.10 22.25
CA PHE A 197 -4.14 -19.37 21.99
C PHE A 197 -5.53 -19.38 22.65
N SER A 198 -6.57 -19.28 21.82
CA SER A 198 -7.96 -19.24 22.28
C SER A 198 -8.90 -19.66 21.15
N GLU A 199 -10.02 -20.32 21.49
CA GLU A 199 -11.10 -20.58 20.54
C GLU A 199 -11.74 -19.30 19.99
N LYS A 200 -11.78 -18.26 20.83
CA LYS A 200 -12.27 -16.93 20.45
C LYS A 200 -11.13 -16.11 19.85
N ASP A 201 -11.46 -15.34 18.83
CA ASP A 201 -10.51 -14.48 18.13
C ASP A 201 -10.25 -13.15 18.87
N TRP A 202 -9.16 -12.45 18.55
CA TRP A 202 -8.82 -11.17 19.20
C TRP A 202 -9.88 -10.09 19.01
N THR A 203 -10.60 -10.12 17.89
CA THR A 203 -11.75 -9.25 17.64
C THR A 203 -12.88 -9.45 18.66
N TYR A 204 -13.08 -10.68 19.16
CA TYR A 204 -14.06 -10.95 20.22
C TYR A 204 -13.62 -10.33 21.54
N PHE A 205 -12.37 -10.51 21.94
CA PHE A 205 -11.85 -9.93 23.17
C PHE A 205 -11.84 -8.40 23.12
N TYR A 206 -11.51 -7.80 21.98
CA TYR A 206 -11.52 -6.35 21.82
C TYR A 206 -12.92 -5.75 21.97
N LYS A 207 -13.96 -6.42 21.45
CA LYS A 207 -15.36 -6.00 21.65
C LYS A 207 -15.80 -6.08 23.11
N ASN A 208 -15.23 -7.00 23.90
CA ASN A 208 -15.50 -7.06 25.33
C ASN A 208 -14.70 -6.00 26.09
N LEU A 209 -13.48 -5.72 25.67
CA LEU A 209 -12.67 -4.63 26.19
C LEU A 209 -13.38 -3.28 26.06
N ASP A 210 -13.99 -3.01 24.91
CA ASP A 210 -14.78 -1.81 24.67
C ASP A 210 -15.85 -1.60 25.77
N LYS A 211 -16.62 -2.64 26.07
CA LYS A 211 -17.63 -2.60 27.15
C LYS A 211 -17.02 -2.37 28.52
N ILE A 212 -15.90 -3.01 28.82
CA ILE A 212 -15.19 -2.87 30.10
C ILE A 212 -14.68 -1.44 30.24
N ILE A 213 -14.04 -0.89 29.21
CA ILE A 213 -13.51 0.47 29.23
C ILE A 213 -14.64 1.50 29.31
N ALA A 214 -15.73 1.33 28.56
CA ALA A 214 -16.90 2.20 28.63
C ALA A 214 -17.47 2.24 30.07
N TYR A 215 -17.60 1.08 30.72
CA TYR A 215 -18.00 1.01 32.12
C TYR A 215 -17.02 1.71 33.06
N LEU A 216 -15.70 1.53 32.86
CA LEU A 216 -14.68 2.17 33.68
C LEU A 216 -14.67 3.70 33.53
N TYR A 217 -14.97 4.22 32.33
CA TYR A 217 -15.19 5.66 32.12
C TYR A 217 -16.45 6.14 32.84
N GLU A 218 -17.58 5.44 32.70
CA GLU A 218 -18.83 5.78 33.38
C GLU A 218 -18.68 5.83 34.91
N LYS A 219 -17.82 4.98 35.47
CA LYS A 219 -17.52 4.94 36.92
C LYS A 219 -16.36 5.82 37.35
N GLU A 220 -15.76 6.60 36.45
CA GLU A 220 -14.58 7.44 36.74
C GLU A 220 -13.40 6.63 37.33
N LEU A 221 -13.31 5.34 36.98
CA LEU A 221 -12.28 4.42 37.47
C LEU A 221 -11.11 4.27 36.50
N ILE A 222 -11.26 4.69 35.25
CA ILE A 222 -10.29 4.48 34.17
C ILE A 222 -8.88 4.97 34.52
N GLU A 223 -8.76 6.15 35.16
CA GLU A 223 -7.48 6.76 35.55
C GLU A 223 -6.72 5.95 36.61
N LYS A 224 -7.46 5.12 37.35
CA LYS A 224 -6.90 4.22 38.37
C LYS A 224 -6.51 2.88 37.77
N VAL A 225 -6.86 2.56 36.52
CA VAL A 225 -6.56 1.25 35.95
C VAL A 225 -5.08 1.15 35.60
N GLU A 226 -4.44 0.08 36.08
CA GLU A 226 -3.06 -0.28 35.72
C GLU A 226 -3.05 -1.32 34.60
N LEU A 227 -3.90 -2.34 34.73
CA LEU A 227 -3.82 -3.54 33.90
C LEU A 227 -5.21 -4.18 33.73
N ILE A 228 -5.50 -4.64 32.52
CA ILE A 228 -6.65 -5.47 32.16
C ILE A 228 -6.14 -6.77 31.55
N ARG A 229 -6.67 -7.92 31.98
CA ARG A 229 -6.23 -9.25 31.53
C ARG A 229 -7.42 -10.08 31.06
N PHE A 230 -7.36 -10.55 29.82
CA PHE A 230 -8.28 -11.53 29.23
C PHE A 230 -7.73 -12.96 29.24
N ASP A 231 -6.49 -13.15 29.67
CA ASP A 231 -5.84 -14.44 29.93
C ASP A 231 -6.12 -14.97 31.36
N TYR A 232 -7.25 -14.54 31.94
CA TYR A 232 -7.81 -14.94 33.24
C TYR A 232 -9.10 -15.77 32.96
N PRO A 233 -9.63 -16.63 33.86
CA PRO A 233 -10.56 -17.71 33.52
C PRO A 233 -11.64 -17.35 32.50
N LEU A 234 -11.88 -18.27 31.57
CA LEU A 234 -12.66 -18.05 30.35
C LEU A 234 -13.98 -17.31 30.63
N GLY A 235 -14.18 -16.17 29.95
CA GLY A 235 -15.39 -15.35 30.10
C GLY A 235 -15.29 -14.25 31.16
N SER A 236 -14.15 -14.11 31.85
CA SER A 236 -13.89 -13.02 32.77
C SER A 236 -12.68 -12.18 32.34
N ALA A 237 -12.60 -10.94 32.82
CA ALA A 237 -11.41 -10.11 32.72
C ALA A 237 -10.97 -9.69 34.11
N LEU A 238 -9.66 -9.78 34.39
CA LEU A 238 -9.09 -9.24 35.62
C LEU A 238 -8.69 -7.80 35.39
N ILE A 239 -9.06 -6.91 36.32
CA ILE A 239 -8.69 -5.50 36.32
C ILE A 239 -7.86 -5.24 37.58
N LYS A 240 -6.65 -4.72 37.41
CA LYS A 240 -5.79 -4.25 38.50
C LYS A 240 -5.81 -2.73 38.51
N PHE A 241 -6.05 -2.16 39.68
CA PHE A 241 -5.96 -0.71 39.90
C PHE A 241 -4.60 -0.33 40.48
N ARG A 242 -4.13 0.87 40.13
CA ARG A 242 -3.01 1.56 40.76
C ARG A 242 -3.33 1.73 42.25
N GLY A 243 -2.38 1.36 43.10
CA GLY A 243 -2.46 1.55 44.55
C GLY A 243 -2.25 3.00 44.97
#